data_AF-A0A1V5DEE0-F1
#
_entry.id   AF-A0A1V5DEE0-F1
#
_cell.length_a   1.000
_cell.length_b   1.000
_cell.length_c   1.000
_cell.angle_alpha   90.00
_cell.angle_beta   90.00
_cell.angle_gamma   90.00
#
_symmetry.space_group_name_H-M   'P 1'
#
loop_
_entity.id
_entity.type
_entity.pdbx_description
1 polymer ?
#
loop_
_entity_poly.entity_id
_entity_poly.type
_entity_poly.pdbx_seq_one_letter_code
_entity_poly.pdbx_strand_id
1 'polypeptide(L)'
;MTMGNRAFTVIELLIMIGVMSAILVIALPMYAMRAKRPDRAQAKAQLYVIKDAEERHKLHYGSYTADITRLANWKSILGRYQFRIRTADSTQFVAQADGDLNNDKIYDDDTWTIDQSGTLKKVR
;
A
#
# COMPACT_ATOMS: atom_id res chain seq x y z
N MET A 1 -24.00 47.30 33.77
CA MET A 1 -23.15 46.28 33.09
C MET A 1 -22.88 46.79 31.68
N THR A 2 -21.73 47.41 31.44
CA THR A 2 -21.37 47.90 30.11
C THR A 2 -20.77 46.75 29.31
N MET A 3 -21.56 46.17 28.42
CA MET A 3 -21.08 45.26 27.40
C MET A 3 -20.23 46.07 26.41
N GLY A 4 -18.91 45.94 26.51
CA GLY A 4 -17.97 46.56 25.59
C GLY A 4 -18.13 45.97 24.19
N ASN A 5 -18.69 46.74 23.27
CA ASN A 5 -18.73 46.39 21.85
C ASN A 5 -17.30 46.50 21.28
N ARG A 6 -16.63 45.35 21.11
CA ARG A 6 -15.34 45.29 20.42
C ARG A 6 -15.59 45.39 18.92
N ALA A 7 -15.30 46.55 18.32
CA ALA A 7 -15.27 46.72 16.88
C ALA A 7 -13.97 46.09 16.33
N PHE A 8 -14.10 45.11 15.43
CA PHE A 8 -12.97 44.45 14.76
C PHE A 8 -12.51 45.31 13.58
N THR A 9 -11.21 45.47 13.38
CA THR A 9 -10.71 46.28 12.26
C THR A 9 -10.54 45.44 11.00
N VAL A 10 -10.71 46.05 9.83
CA VAL A 10 -10.48 45.37 8.54
C VAL A 10 -9.03 44.90 8.41
N ILE A 11 -8.07 45.66 8.96
CA ILE A 11 -6.66 45.29 8.94
C ILE A 11 -6.36 44.06 9.81
N GLU A 12 -7.06 43.90 10.94
CA GLU A 12 -6.92 42.72 11.80
C GLU A 12 -7.38 41.45 11.08
N LEU A 13 -8.46 41.53 10.29
CA LEU A 13 -8.91 40.44 9.45
C LEU A 13 -7.90 40.11 8.33
N LEU A 14 -7.28 41.12 7.71
CA LEU A 14 -6.28 40.92 6.66
C LEU A 14 -5.02 40.23 7.18
N ILE A 15 -4.54 40.62 8.36
CA ILE A 15 -3.38 39.96 9.00
C ILE A 15 -3.73 38.52 9.38
N MET A 16 -4.92 38.29 9.94
CA MET A 16 -5.40 36.95 10.31
C MET A 16 -5.45 36.01 9.11
N ILE A 17 -6.01 36.46 7.98
CA ILE A 17 -6.07 35.70 6.73
C ILE A 17 -4.65 35.43 6.19
N GLY A 18 -3.75 36.42 6.27
CA GLY A 18 -2.35 36.25 5.89
C GLY A 18 -1.66 35.13 6.68
N VAL A 19 -1.80 35.14 8.01
CA VAL A 19 -1.24 34.08 8.88
C VAL A 19 -1.90 32.72 8.63
N MET A 20 -3.23 32.66 8.47
CA MET A 20 -3.94 31.42 8.15
C MET A 20 -3.47 30.82 6.82
N SER A 21 -3.26 31.65 5.79
CA SER A 21 -2.79 31.19 4.49
C SER A 21 -1.37 30.59 4.56
N ALA A 22 -0.46 31.21 5.32
CA ALA A 22 0.88 30.70 5.53
C ALA A 22 0.89 29.34 6.25
N ILE A 23 0.01 29.15 7.24
CA ILE A 23 -0.14 27.88 7.97
C ILE A 23 -0.70 26.78 7.03
N LEU A 24 -1.71 27.11 6.21
CA LEU A 24 -2.34 26.14 5.31
C LEU A 24 -1.37 25.60 4.24
N VAL A 25 -0.49 26.45 3.70
CA VAL A 25 0.54 26.03 2.72
C VAL A 25 1.44 24.94 3.30
N ILE A 26 1.77 25.01 4.59
CA ILE A 26 2.63 24.02 5.27
C ILE A 26 1.81 22.78 5.70
N ALA A 27 0.54 22.94 6.06
CA ALA A 27 -0.29 21.87 6.60
C ALA A 27 -0.84 20.90 5.53
N LEU A 28 -1.15 21.38 4.32
CA LEU A 28 -1.77 20.58 3.25
C LEU A 28 -0.93 19.39 2.72
N PRO A 29 0.40 19.46 2.50
CA PRO A 29 1.14 18.38 1.85
C PRO A 29 1.15 17.05 2.64
N MET A 30 0.82 17.06 3.93
CA MET A 30 0.95 15.86 4.78
C MET A 30 -0.08 14.75 4.54
N TYR A 31 -1.21 15.03 3.86
CA TYR A 31 -2.28 14.05 3.68
C TYR A 31 -2.00 13.05 2.56
N ALA A 32 -1.41 13.49 1.44
CA ALA A 32 -1.23 12.64 0.26
C ALA A 32 -0.21 11.49 0.46
N MET A 33 0.77 11.68 1.35
CA MET A 33 1.85 10.70 1.55
C MET A 33 1.48 9.55 2.51
N ARG A 34 0.43 9.71 3.32
CA ARG A 34 0.01 8.70 4.30
C ARG A 34 -0.78 7.53 3.69
N ALA A 35 -1.46 7.73 2.56
CA ALA A 35 -2.26 6.68 1.92
C ALA A 35 -1.41 5.52 1.36
N LYS A 36 -0.15 5.75 0.98
CA LYS A 36 0.69 4.72 0.31
C LYS A 36 1.30 3.69 1.27
N ARG A 37 1.43 4.02 2.56
CA ARG A 37 2.01 3.14 3.59
C ARG A 37 1.11 1.94 3.96
N PRO A 38 -0.20 2.11 4.21
CA PRO A 38 -1.08 0.97 4.50
C PRO A 38 -1.18 0.01 3.32
N ASP A 39 -1.24 0.52 2.09
CA ASP A 39 -1.31 -0.32 0.88
C ASP A 39 -0.09 -1.25 0.77
N ARG A 40 1.12 -0.71 1.00
CA ARG A 40 2.37 -1.48 1.05
C ARG A 40 2.36 -2.55 2.14
N ALA A 41 1.87 -2.19 3.33
CA ALA A 41 1.80 -3.12 4.45
C ALA A 41 0.82 -4.27 4.16
N GLN A 42 -0.33 -3.95 3.58
CA GLN A 42 -1.31 -4.94 3.13
C GLN A 42 -0.75 -5.85 2.04
N ALA A 43 -0.04 -5.31 1.04
CA ALA A 43 0.57 -6.10 -0.02
C ALA A 43 1.59 -7.12 0.52
N LYS A 44 2.43 -6.69 1.47
CA LYS A 44 3.38 -7.57 2.14
C LYS A 44 2.69 -8.65 2.98
N ALA A 45 1.65 -8.28 3.72
CA ALA A 45 0.86 -9.25 4.48
C ALA A 45 0.22 -10.30 3.56
N GLN A 46 -0.31 -9.86 2.41
CA GLN A 46 -0.85 -10.73 1.38
C GLN A 46 0.23 -11.70 0.84
N LEU A 47 1.45 -11.24 0.57
CA LEU A 47 2.52 -12.14 0.13
C LEU A 47 2.77 -13.29 1.12
N TYR A 48 2.66 -13.05 2.43
CA TYR A 48 2.71 -14.13 3.42
C TYR A 48 1.52 -15.09 3.33
N VAL A 49 0.30 -14.58 3.08
CA VAL A 49 -0.87 -15.45 2.86
C VAL A 49 -0.69 -16.32 1.60
N ILE A 50 -0.13 -15.78 0.52
CA ILE A 50 0.21 -16.58 -0.68
C ILE A 50 1.21 -17.68 -0.32
N LYS A 51 2.27 -17.34 0.43
CA LYS A 51 3.26 -18.32 0.88
C LYS A 51 2.59 -19.46 1.65
N ASP A 52 1.75 -19.15 2.64
CA ASP A 52 1.07 -20.17 3.43
C ASP A 52 0.13 -21.03 2.56
N ALA A 53 -0.51 -20.43 1.55
CA ALA A 53 -1.34 -21.15 0.60
C ALA A 53 -0.51 -22.07 -0.33
N GLU A 54 0.65 -21.62 -0.79
CA GLU A 54 1.62 -22.42 -1.55
C GLU A 54 2.15 -23.61 -0.73
N GLU A 55 2.50 -23.39 0.54
CA GLU A 55 2.94 -24.47 1.42
C GLU A 55 1.84 -25.52 1.61
N ARG A 56 0.58 -25.10 1.79
CA ARG A 56 -0.56 -26.02 1.84
C ARG A 56 -0.75 -26.75 0.52
N HIS A 57 -0.68 -26.06 -0.62
CA HIS A 57 -0.79 -26.68 -1.93
C HIS A 57 0.28 -27.77 -2.11
N LYS A 58 1.53 -27.48 -1.72
CA LYS A 58 2.62 -28.46 -1.73
C LYS A 58 2.35 -29.67 -0.83
N LEU A 59 1.78 -29.47 0.36
CA LEU A 59 1.40 -30.58 1.24
C LEU A 59 0.33 -31.49 0.62
N HIS A 60 -0.59 -30.94 -0.18
CA HIS A 60 -1.66 -31.70 -0.82
C HIS A 60 -1.26 -32.36 -2.15
N TYR A 61 -0.47 -31.67 -2.97
CA TYR A 61 -0.17 -32.08 -4.35
C TYR A 61 1.30 -32.38 -4.61
N GLY A 62 2.16 -32.26 -3.59
CA GLY A 62 3.60 -32.55 -3.68
C GLY A 62 4.44 -31.50 -4.41
N SER A 63 3.85 -30.40 -4.86
CA SER A 63 4.54 -29.32 -5.58
C SER A 63 3.91 -27.95 -5.35
N TYR A 64 4.71 -26.89 -5.52
CA TYR A 64 4.20 -25.53 -5.62
C TYR A 64 3.54 -25.30 -6.99
N THR A 65 2.71 -24.27 -7.11
CA THR A 65 2.00 -23.97 -8.35
C THR A 65 2.32 -22.57 -8.88
N ALA A 66 2.42 -22.42 -10.20
CA ALA A 66 2.52 -21.10 -10.81
C ALA A 66 1.13 -20.46 -11.02
N ASP A 67 0.07 -21.25 -10.81
CA ASP A 67 -1.31 -20.85 -11.01
C ASP A 67 -1.92 -20.43 -9.66
N ILE A 68 -1.91 -19.11 -9.42
CA ILE A 68 -2.43 -18.51 -8.19
C ILE A 68 -3.91 -18.83 -7.93
N THR A 69 -4.66 -19.26 -8.95
CA THR A 69 -6.08 -19.64 -8.80
C THR A 69 -6.28 -21.00 -8.14
N ARG A 70 -5.24 -21.85 -8.14
CA ARG A 70 -5.24 -23.17 -7.48
C ARG A 70 -4.94 -23.08 -5.99
N LEU A 71 -4.56 -21.89 -5.52
CA LEU A 71 -4.28 -21.64 -4.11
C LEU A 71 -5.57 -21.47 -3.31
N ALA A 72 -5.73 -22.32 -2.31
CA ALA A 72 -6.82 -22.23 -1.35
C ALA A 72 -6.54 -21.14 -0.31
N ASN A 73 -7.61 -20.54 0.25
CA ASN A 73 -7.55 -19.55 1.33
C ASN A 73 -6.74 -18.28 1.00
N TRP A 74 -6.53 -18.02 -0.29
CA TRP A 74 -6.03 -16.77 -0.82
C TRP A 74 -7.15 -16.02 -1.55
N LYS A 75 -7.17 -14.69 -1.43
CA LYS A 75 -8.01 -13.82 -2.25
C LYS A 75 -7.21 -12.60 -2.66
N SER A 76 -7.35 -12.18 -3.91
CA SER A 76 -6.77 -10.91 -4.34
C SER A 76 -7.50 -9.76 -3.62
N ILE A 77 -6.73 -8.81 -3.11
CA ILE A 77 -7.27 -7.58 -2.55
C ILE A 77 -7.48 -6.59 -3.70
N LEU A 78 -8.66 -5.96 -3.75
CA LEU A 78 -8.89 -4.84 -4.66
C LEU A 78 -8.00 -3.68 -4.19
N GLY A 79 -7.14 -3.17 -5.07
CA GLY A 79 -6.23 -2.10 -4.70
C GLY A 79 -5.14 -1.86 -5.72
N ARG A 80 -4.11 -1.15 -5.26
CA ARG A 80 -2.95 -0.69 -6.05
C ARG A 80 -1.87 -1.75 -6.23
N TYR A 81 -2.15 -3.01 -5.92
CA TYR A 81 -1.20 -4.11 -6.08
C TYR A 81 -1.81 -5.27 -6.82
N GLN A 82 -1.08 -5.80 -7.80
CA GLN A 82 -1.41 -7.03 -8.49
C GLN A 82 -0.49 -8.14 -8.02
N PHE A 83 -1.06 -9.33 -7.81
CA PHE A 83 -0.32 -10.49 -7.30
C PHE A 83 -0.23 -11.57 -8.36
N ARG A 84 0.95 -12.16 -8.52
CA ARG A 84 1.20 -13.28 -9.42
C ARG A 84 2.31 -14.17 -8.89
N ILE A 85 2.34 -15.39 -9.38
CA ILE A 85 3.44 -16.33 -9.10
C ILE A 85 4.30 -16.37 -10.36
N ARG A 86 5.57 -15.99 -10.22
CA ARG A 86 6.51 -15.87 -11.34
C ARG A 86 7.05 -17.24 -11.76
N THR A 87 7.42 -18.04 -10.78
CA THR A 87 7.98 -19.39 -10.95
C THR A 87 7.52 -20.27 -9.80
N ALA A 88 7.29 -21.54 -10.08
CA ALA A 88 7.00 -22.56 -9.08
C ALA A 88 7.44 -23.93 -9.59
N ASP A 89 8.02 -24.73 -8.70
CA ASP A 89 8.40 -26.13 -8.93
C ASP A 89 8.15 -26.98 -7.66
N SER A 90 8.70 -28.19 -7.58
CA SER A 90 8.51 -29.06 -6.41
C SER A 90 9.20 -28.56 -5.13
N THR A 91 10.17 -27.66 -5.27
CA THR A 91 11.10 -27.24 -4.22
C THR A 91 11.10 -25.73 -3.95
N GLN A 92 10.80 -24.90 -4.95
CA GLN A 92 10.89 -23.45 -4.87
C GLN A 92 9.67 -22.77 -5.51
N PHE A 93 9.37 -21.57 -5.04
CA PHE A 93 8.43 -20.68 -5.70
C PHE A 93 8.87 -19.22 -5.51
N VAL A 94 8.40 -18.34 -6.38
CA VAL A 94 8.54 -16.90 -6.23
C VAL A 94 7.20 -16.25 -6.51
N ALA A 95 6.57 -15.73 -5.46
CA ALA A 95 5.38 -14.90 -5.58
C ALA A 95 5.78 -13.42 -5.61
N GLN A 96 5.01 -12.62 -6.35
CA GLN A 96 5.30 -11.22 -6.63
C GLN A 96 4.06 -10.36 -6.45
N ALA A 97 4.24 -9.18 -5.86
CA ALA A 97 3.29 -8.10 -5.79
C ALA A 97 3.84 -6.90 -6.57
N ASP A 98 3.16 -6.53 -7.65
CA ASP A 98 3.48 -5.39 -8.49
C ASP A 98 2.60 -4.20 -8.10
N GLY A 99 3.21 -3.10 -7.65
CA GLY A 99 2.49 -1.88 -7.29
C GLY A 99 2.15 -1.01 -8.50
N ASP A 100 0.90 -0.57 -8.58
CA ASP A 100 0.36 0.46 -9.47
C ASP A 100 -0.20 1.58 -8.57
N LEU A 101 0.69 2.38 -7.99
CA LEU A 101 0.38 3.34 -6.92
C LEU A 101 -0.24 4.63 -7.45
N ASN A 102 -0.09 4.90 -8.74
CA ASN A 102 -0.68 6.03 -9.46
C ASN A 102 -1.93 5.61 -10.27
N ASN A 103 -2.26 4.31 -10.31
CA ASN A 103 -3.41 3.74 -11.02
C ASN A 103 -3.40 4.04 -12.53
N ASP A 104 -2.20 4.08 -13.11
CA ASP A 104 -1.99 4.26 -14.55
C ASP A 104 -1.89 2.92 -15.31
N LYS A 105 -2.05 1.80 -14.59
CA LYS A 105 -1.90 0.42 -15.10
C LYS A 105 -0.49 0.08 -15.57
N ILE A 106 0.50 0.86 -15.16
CA ILE A 106 1.92 0.61 -15.35
C ILE A 106 2.48 0.26 -13.96
N TYR A 107 3.29 -0.81 -13.90
CA TYR A 107 3.93 -1.18 -12.64
C TYR A 107 4.98 -0.12 -12.27
N ASP A 108 4.75 0.55 -11.13
CA ASP A 108 5.68 1.51 -10.53
C ASP A 108 6.93 0.79 -10.00
N ASP A 109 7.91 1.58 -9.55
CA ASP A 109 9.14 1.13 -8.88
C ASP A 109 8.89 0.64 -7.44
N ASP A 110 7.85 -0.17 -7.25
CA ASP A 110 7.44 -0.74 -5.97
C ASP A 110 6.97 -2.18 -6.15
N THR A 111 7.90 -3.04 -6.53
CA THR A 111 7.66 -4.48 -6.73
C THR A 111 8.27 -5.29 -5.60
N TRP A 112 7.47 -6.14 -4.97
CA TRP A 112 7.87 -6.99 -3.85
C TRP A 112 7.76 -8.46 -4.23
N THR A 113 8.69 -9.29 -3.75
CA THR A 113 8.66 -10.74 -3.93
C THR A 113 8.83 -11.47 -2.62
N ILE A 114 8.23 -12.64 -2.51
CA ILE A 114 8.46 -13.61 -1.43
C ILE A 114 8.76 -14.97 -2.04
N ASP A 115 9.65 -15.72 -1.41
CA ASP A 115 10.01 -17.08 -1.77
C ASP A 115 9.62 -18.06 -0.64
N GLN A 116 9.91 -19.35 -0.82
CA GLN A 116 9.62 -20.39 0.17
C GLN A 116 10.30 -20.17 1.53
N SER A 117 11.39 -19.40 1.60
CA SER A 117 12.03 -19.08 2.87
C SER A 117 11.22 -18.07 3.70
N GLY A 118 10.26 -17.37 3.08
CA GLY A 118 9.52 -16.27 3.70
C GLY A 118 10.27 -14.93 3.72
N THR A 119 11.38 -14.84 2.99
CA THR A 119 12.15 -13.61 2.86
C THR A 119 11.48 -12.67 1.87
N LEU A 120 10.98 -11.54 2.35
CA LEU A 120 10.49 -10.45 1.48
C LEU A 120 11.67 -9.69 0.87
N LYS A 121 11.64 -9.52 -0.45
CA LYS A 121 12.64 -8.74 -1.21
C LYS A 121 11.96 -7.69 -2.06
N LYS A 122 12.56 -6.50 -2.18
CA LYS A 122 12.14 -5.48 -3.14
C LYS A 122 12.95 -5.68 -4.42
N VAL A 123 12.28 -5.74 -5.57
CA VAL A 123 12.91 -6.02 -6.88
C VAL A 123 13.11 -4.74 -7.68
N ARG A 124 12.13 -3.84 -7.62
CA ARG A 124 12.16 -2.50 -8.19
C ARG A 124 11.67 -1.54 -7.12
#